data_AF-A0A9P0LVF4-F1
#
_entry.id   AF-A0A9P0LVF4-F1
#
_cell.length_a   1.000
_cell.length_b   1.000
_cell.length_c   1.000
_cell.angle_alpha   90.00
_cell.angle_beta   90.00
_cell.angle_gamma   90.00
#
_symmetry.space_group_name_H-M   'P 1'
#
loop_
_entity.id
_entity.type
_entity.pdbx_description
1 polymer ?
#
loop_
_entity_poly.entity_id
_entity_poly.type
_entity_poly.pdbx_seq_one_letter_code
_entity_poly.pdbx_strand_id
1 'polypeptide(L)'
;MAAASVRGVPSKLGNVFQSLKAVSSAPRSYFTYTPEPAQPIKGKEPKWVASAEEAFQDLKSGDTVFAQGAAATPIEMLKGMTEVGKKKKLKDVRVCHMHTEGPAPYCAPECDGIFRSFSFFMGGNVRKAVAEGRGDALPIFLSEIPILFYKKIIEPTYAVIQVSPPDQHGYCSLGTSVDCVRAGMSHSKIIVAQVNPNMPRTFGDGIIHISHIDYACKVDQPLPTHGGQPPTEVEKQIGKNIAENLVEDGATLQMGIGSIPDAVLACLHDHKDLGIHSEMFAGGVIDLVNRGCVTNNKKKIHKGRIVGSFLIGTQALYDFVDNNPFVEMLVVDYVNSTSKCVVTI
;
A
#
# COMPACT_ATOMS: atom_id res chain seq x y z
N MET A 1 -57.51 54.92 24.95
CA MET A 1 -58.09 53.76 25.67
C MET A 1 -56.96 52.99 26.33
N ALA A 2 -57.12 52.72 27.63
CA ALA A 2 -56.45 51.76 28.54
C ALA A 2 -55.48 50.71 27.92
N ALA A 3 -54.47 50.16 28.58
CA ALA A 3 -53.85 50.31 29.90
C ALA A 3 -52.65 49.33 29.97
N ALA A 4 -51.65 49.64 30.83
CA ALA A 4 -50.86 48.73 31.68
C ALA A 4 -50.05 47.57 31.03
N SER A 5 -48.94 47.05 31.56
CA SER A 5 -48.05 47.34 32.68
C SER A 5 -46.87 46.35 32.56
N VAL A 6 -45.69 46.83 32.92
CA VAL A 6 -44.38 46.17 33.11
C VAL A 6 -44.41 44.95 34.03
N ARG A 7 -43.48 43.98 33.80
CA ARG A 7 -42.66 43.17 34.76
C ARG A 7 -41.90 42.09 33.94
N GLY A 8 -40.64 41.71 34.12
CA GLY A 8 -39.58 41.98 35.09
C GLY A 8 -38.25 41.35 34.61
N VAL A 9 -37.15 41.72 35.28
CA VAL A 9 -35.71 41.51 34.99
C VAL A 9 -35.19 40.23 35.71
N PRO A 10 -33.92 39.78 35.65
CA PRO A 10 -33.02 39.32 34.56
C PRO A 10 -32.60 37.82 34.71
N SER A 11 -31.92 37.21 33.73
CA SER A 11 -31.09 36.01 34.03
C SER A 11 -29.76 35.98 33.29
N LYS A 12 -28.71 36.02 34.12
CA LYS A 12 -27.29 35.74 33.88
C LYS A 12 -27.03 34.47 33.06
N LEU A 13 -25.81 34.42 32.50
CA LEU A 13 -25.06 33.24 32.03
C LEU A 13 -25.56 32.71 30.67
N GLY A 14 -24.71 32.52 29.66
CA GLY A 14 -23.27 32.59 29.60
C GLY A 14 -22.82 32.22 28.19
N ASN A 15 -21.56 32.53 27.91
CA ASN A 15 -20.82 32.04 26.75
C ASN A 15 -21.12 30.57 26.46
N VAL A 16 -21.84 30.28 25.38
CA VAL A 16 -21.83 28.97 24.72
C VAL A 16 -21.91 29.17 23.20
N PHE A 17 -21.02 30.00 22.64
CA PHE A 17 -20.62 29.90 21.23
C PHE A 17 -19.25 29.22 21.14
N GLN A 18 -19.14 28.05 21.75
CA GLN A 18 -18.05 27.12 21.55
C GLN A 18 -18.56 25.72 21.86
N SER A 19 -19.27 25.14 20.90
CA SER A 19 -19.43 23.69 20.87
C SER A 19 -19.51 23.21 19.44
N LEU A 20 -18.45 22.48 19.08
CA LEU A 20 -18.48 21.34 18.18
C LEU A 20 -18.95 21.63 16.74
N LYS A 21 -18.03 22.15 15.92
CA LYS A 21 -17.93 21.59 14.57
C LYS A 21 -17.45 20.15 14.72
N ALA A 22 -18.39 19.24 14.96
CA ALA A 22 -18.17 17.84 14.64
C ALA A 22 -17.71 17.81 13.17
N VAL A 23 -16.58 17.16 12.91
CA VAL A 23 -16.18 16.81 11.55
C VAL A 23 -17.27 15.86 11.05
N SER A 24 -18.31 16.42 10.43
CA SER A 24 -19.23 15.65 9.62
C SER A 24 -18.41 15.15 8.46
N SER A 25 -18.00 13.88 8.52
CA SER A 25 -17.55 13.16 7.34
C SER A 25 -18.72 13.21 6.36
N ALA A 26 -18.63 14.10 5.37
CA ALA A 26 -19.63 14.15 4.32
C ALA A 26 -19.72 12.73 3.71
N PRO A 27 -20.93 12.17 3.54
CA PRO A 27 -21.08 10.85 2.96
C PRO A 27 -20.38 10.84 1.60
N ARG A 28 -19.52 9.84 1.40
CA ARG A 28 -18.74 9.67 0.19
C ARG A 28 -19.69 9.50 -1.00
N SER A 29 -19.72 10.52 -1.86
CA SER A 29 -20.26 10.56 -3.24
C SER A 29 -21.75 10.87 -3.46
N TYR A 30 -22.00 11.54 -4.59
CA TYR A 30 -23.28 11.62 -5.30
C TYR A 30 -23.60 10.35 -6.13
N PHE A 31 -22.67 9.38 -6.19
CA PHE A 31 -22.74 8.17 -7.02
C PHE A 31 -22.57 6.91 -6.15
N THR A 32 -23.67 6.35 -5.69
CA THR A 32 -23.73 5.26 -4.70
C THR A 32 -23.20 3.90 -5.17
N TYR A 33 -22.61 3.79 -6.37
CA TYR A 33 -22.27 2.51 -7.00
C TYR A 33 -20.78 2.20 -7.08
N THR A 34 -19.87 3.14 -6.80
CA THR A 34 -18.42 2.85 -6.86
C THR A 34 -17.66 3.45 -5.68
N PRO A 35 -16.97 2.63 -4.85
CA PRO A 35 -16.10 3.09 -3.78
C PRO A 35 -14.71 3.52 -4.28
N GLU A 36 -14.50 3.62 -5.59
CA GLU A 36 -13.19 3.87 -6.21
C GLU A 36 -12.68 5.29 -5.93
N PRO A 37 -11.49 5.46 -5.32
CA PRO A 37 -10.97 6.77 -4.90
C PRO A 37 -10.28 7.54 -6.04
N ALA A 38 -10.84 7.49 -7.25
CA ALA A 38 -10.25 8.08 -8.46
C ALA A 38 -10.94 9.39 -8.89
N GLN A 39 -12.26 9.51 -8.77
CA GLN A 39 -12.98 10.71 -9.22
C GLN A 39 -12.75 11.87 -8.23
N PRO A 40 -12.36 13.07 -8.67
CA PRO A 40 -12.20 14.23 -7.79
C PRO A 40 -13.50 14.59 -7.05
N ILE A 41 -13.40 14.79 -5.73
CA ILE A 41 -14.51 15.27 -4.89
C ILE A 41 -14.39 16.78 -4.76
N LYS A 42 -15.29 17.51 -5.41
CA LYS A 42 -15.28 18.98 -5.42
C LYS A 42 -15.35 19.55 -3.99
N GLY A 43 -14.37 20.38 -3.65
CA GLY A 43 -14.31 21.09 -2.37
C GLY A 43 -13.85 20.26 -1.17
N LYS A 44 -13.40 19.01 -1.39
CA LYS A 44 -12.78 18.19 -0.35
C LYS A 44 -11.27 18.14 -0.58
N GLU A 45 -10.52 18.47 0.46
CA GLU A 45 -9.07 18.34 0.55
C GLU A 45 -8.74 17.59 1.85
N PRO A 46 -7.59 16.89 1.93
CA PRO A 46 -7.19 16.23 3.15
C PRO A 46 -6.89 17.25 4.25
N LYS A 47 -7.13 16.85 5.50
CA LYS A 47 -6.56 17.58 6.64
C LYS A 47 -5.06 17.28 6.70
N TRP A 48 -4.26 18.27 6.35
CA TRP A 48 -2.80 18.21 6.54
C TRP A 48 -2.48 18.27 8.03
N VAL A 49 -1.81 17.24 8.53
CA VAL A 49 -1.40 17.13 9.93
C VAL A 49 0.10 17.38 10.07
N ALA A 50 0.50 17.97 11.20
CA ALA A 50 1.91 18.27 11.48
C ALA A 50 2.66 17.06 12.03
N SER A 51 1.95 16.10 12.62
CA SER A 51 2.51 14.84 13.10
C SER A 51 1.61 13.65 12.77
N ALA A 52 2.20 12.46 12.78
CA ALA A 52 1.45 11.22 12.58
C ALA A 52 0.36 11.01 13.64
N GLU A 53 0.60 11.37 14.91
CA GLU A 53 -0.39 11.19 15.98
C GLU A 53 -1.67 12.01 15.81
N GLU A 54 -1.57 13.17 15.16
CA GLU A 54 -2.74 14.03 14.90
C GLU A 54 -3.77 13.34 13.98
N ALA A 55 -3.32 12.46 13.08
CA ALA A 55 -4.22 11.69 12.20
C ALA A 55 -4.99 10.59 12.93
N PHE A 56 -4.51 10.15 14.11
CA PHE A 56 -5.09 9.06 14.89
C PHE A 56 -5.77 9.54 16.18
N GLN A 57 -6.01 10.85 16.36
CA GLN A 57 -6.68 11.38 17.55
C GLN A 57 -8.10 10.85 17.76
N ASP A 58 -8.72 10.26 16.74
CA ASP A 58 -10.05 9.64 16.86
C ASP A 58 -10.00 8.10 16.86
N LEU A 59 -8.81 7.49 16.87
CA LEU A 59 -8.62 6.02 16.97
C LEU A 59 -9.18 5.51 18.29
N LYS A 60 -9.92 4.39 18.23
CA LYS A 60 -10.63 3.78 19.36
C LYS A 60 -10.25 2.30 19.52
N SER A 61 -10.53 1.77 20.71
CA SER A 61 -10.44 0.33 20.96
C SER A 61 -11.35 -0.45 20.01
N GLY A 62 -10.89 -1.60 19.53
CA GLY A 62 -11.61 -2.45 18.57
C GLY A 62 -11.57 -1.97 17.11
N ASP A 63 -10.96 -0.82 16.82
CA ASP A 63 -10.78 -0.39 15.42
C ASP A 63 -9.90 -1.39 14.65
N THR A 64 -10.26 -1.60 13.38
CA THR A 64 -9.39 -2.32 12.44
C THR A 64 -8.68 -1.31 11.54
N VAL A 65 -7.37 -1.48 11.38
CA VAL A 65 -6.52 -0.65 10.54
C VAL A 65 -5.93 -1.54 9.45
N PHE A 66 -6.13 -1.17 8.19
CA PHE A 66 -5.38 -1.71 7.07
C PHE A 66 -4.10 -0.91 6.88
N ALA A 67 -2.95 -1.57 6.78
CA ALA A 67 -1.67 -0.93 6.50
C ALA A 67 -1.11 -1.42 5.17
N GLN A 68 -0.75 -0.47 4.29
CA GLN A 68 -0.01 -0.77 3.07
C GLN A 68 1.35 -1.41 3.41
N GLY A 69 1.76 -2.38 2.58
CA GLY A 69 2.93 -3.21 2.82
C GLY A 69 4.12 -2.90 1.91
N ALA A 70 5.04 -3.86 1.85
CA ALA A 70 6.26 -3.85 1.05
C ALA A 70 7.08 -2.55 1.27
N ALA A 71 7.77 -2.07 0.23
CA ALA A 71 8.53 -0.82 0.29
C ALA A 71 7.65 0.42 0.49
N ALA A 72 6.32 0.30 0.37
CA ALA A 72 5.40 1.41 0.63
C ALA A 72 4.88 1.45 2.07
N THR A 73 5.41 0.63 2.98
CA THR A 73 5.01 0.63 4.39
C THR A 73 5.07 2.05 4.98
N PRO A 74 3.96 2.63 5.48
CA PRO A 74 3.92 4.00 5.99
C PRO A 74 4.45 4.07 7.43
N ILE A 75 5.76 3.88 7.58
CA ILE A 75 6.47 3.66 8.85
C ILE A 75 6.16 4.77 9.88
N GLU A 76 6.21 6.05 9.50
CA GLU A 76 5.97 7.16 10.42
C GLU A 76 4.51 7.20 10.89
N MET A 77 3.57 6.90 10.01
CA MET A 77 2.15 6.85 10.37
C MET A 77 1.85 5.67 11.32
N LEU A 78 2.44 4.50 11.07
CA LEU A 78 2.28 3.34 11.96
C LEU A 78 2.91 3.58 13.34
N LYS A 79 4.03 4.30 13.40
CA LYS A 79 4.65 4.75 14.65
C LYS A 79 3.72 5.70 15.41
N GLY A 80 3.19 6.73 14.75
CA GLY A 80 2.26 7.68 15.37
C GLY A 80 0.97 7.02 15.87
N MET A 81 0.40 6.11 15.07
CA MET A 81 -0.74 5.28 15.49
C MET A 81 -0.45 4.51 16.76
N THR A 82 0.71 3.84 16.81
CA THR A 82 1.14 3.03 17.96
C THR A 82 1.25 3.88 19.22
N GLU A 83 1.89 5.06 19.12
CA GLU A 83 2.04 5.98 20.26
C GLU A 83 0.70 6.52 20.75
N VAL A 84 -0.25 6.82 19.87
CA VAL A 84 -1.61 7.20 20.27
C VAL A 84 -2.30 6.05 21.00
N GLY A 85 -2.21 4.82 20.48
CA GLY A 85 -2.77 3.63 21.12
C GLY A 85 -2.26 3.42 22.54
N LYS A 86 -0.94 3.57 22.74
CA LYS A 86 -0.29 3.50 24.06
C LYS A 86 -0.75 4.61 25.00
N LYS A 87 -0.69 5.88 24.55
CA LYS A 87 -1.08 7.05 25.36
C LYS A 87 -2.53 6.96 25.85
N LYS A 88 -3.42 6.49 24.99
CA LYS A 88 -4.86 6.32 25.30
C LYS A 88 -5.20 4.99 25.96
N LYS A 89 -4.24 4.08 26.11
CA LYS A 89 -4.44 2.72 26.63
C LYS A 89 -5.57 2.00 25.89
N LEU A 90 -5.58 2.11 24.56
CA LEU A 90 -6.55 1.42 23.72
C LEU A 90 -6.45 -0.09 23.89
N LYS A 91 -7.47 -0.80 23.42
CA LYS A 91 -7.57 -2.25 23.50
C LYS A 91 -7.99 -2.83 22.16
N ASP A 92 -7.39 -3.95 21.80
CA ASP A 92 -7.79 -4.77 20.65
C ASP A 92 -7.88 -4.01 19.32
N VAL A 93 -6.96 -3.07 19.07
CA VAL A 93 -6.82 -2.44 17.76
C VAL A 93 -6.16 -3.46 16.83
N ARG A 94 -6.88 -3.90 15.80
CA ARG A 94 -6.37 -4.90 14.85
C ARG A 94 -5.66 -4.23 13.69
N VAL A 95 -4.43 -4.61 13.41
CA VAL A 95 -3.65 -4.09 12.26
C VAL A 95 -3.51 -5.19 11.22
N CYS A 96 -4.27 -5.10 10.13
CA CYS A 96 -4.23 -6.05 9.02
C CYS A 96 -3.34 -5.56 7.88
N HIS A 97 -2.46 -6.43 7.40
CA HIS A 97 -1.44 -6.07 6.42
C HIS A 97 -0.85 -7.31 5.73
N MET A 98 -0.26 -7.10 4.56
CA MET A 98 0.70 -8.05 3.98
C MET A 98 2.09 -7.84 4.60
N HIS A 99 3.14 -8.35 3.95
CA HIS A 99 4.53 -8.09 4.36
C HIS A 99 4.76 -6.58 4.60
N THR A 100 5.28 -6.19 5.76
CA THR A 100 5.63 -4.80 6.08
C THR A 100 7.14 -4.64 6.25
N GLU A 101 7.69 -3.55 5.74
CA GLU A 101 9.10 -3.18 5.89
C GLU A 101 9.34 -2.25 7.08
N GLY A 102 10.57 -2.26 7.61
CA GLY A 102 10.96 -1.44 8.75
C GLY A 102 10.38 -1.91 10.09
N PRO A 103 10.47 -1.09 11.15
CA PRO A 103 9.93 -1.43 12.46
C PRO A 103 8.40 -1.56 12.43
N ALA A 104 7.88 -2.60 13.08
CA ALA A 104 6.45 -2.78 13.36
C ALA A 104 6.18 -2.50 14.85
N PRO A 105 6.17 -1.23 15.31
CA PRO A 105 6.12 -0.90 16.74
C PRO A 105 4.84 -1.40 17.43
N TYR A 106 3.74 -1.53 16.68
CA TYR A 106 2.49 -2.13 17.16
C TYR A 106 2.61 -3.62 17.51
N CYS A 107 3.70 -4.29 17.11
CA CYS A 107 4.02 -5.67 17.47
C CYS A 107 4.97 -5.79 18.67
N ALA A 108 5.39 -4.68 19.29
CA ALA A 108 6.28 -4.72 20.46
C ALA A 108 5.57 -5.35 21.67
N PRO A 109 6.29 -6.04 22.59
CA PRO A 109 5.66 -6.69 23.75
C PRO A 109 4.83 -5.76 24.63
N GLU A 110 5.21 -4.48 24.76
CA GLU A 110 4.45 -3.47 25.51
C GLU A 110 3.13 -3.05 24.83
N CYS A 111 2.94 -3.42 23.57
CA CYS A 111 1.70 -3.20 22.81
C CYS A 111 0.74 -4.39 22.92
N ASP A 112 1.10 -5.46 23.64
CA ASP A 112 0.22 -6.61 23.83
C ASP A 112 -1.10 -6.21 24.51
N GLY A 113 -2.20 -6.72 23.96
CA GLY A 113 -3.57 -6.31 24.33
C GLY A 113 -3.97 -4.89 23.93
N ILE A 114 -3.06 -4.05 23.40
CA ILE A 114 -3.39 -2.75 22.78
C ILE A 114 -3.60 -2.95 21.29
N PHE A 115 -2.61 -3.56 20.64
CA PHE A 115 -2.63 -3.87 19.22
C PHE A 115 -2.52 -5.37 19.01
N ARG A 116 -3.17 -5.86 17.95
CA ARG A 116 -3.01 -7.23 17.46
C ARG A 116 -2.74 -7.19 15.96
N SER A 117 -1.54 -7.62 15.55
CA SER A 117 -1.24 -7.79 14.13
C SER A 117 -2.07 -8.94 13.56
N PHE A 118 -2.64 -8.74 12.38
CA PHE A 118 -3.39 -9.73 11.63
C PHE A 118 -2.79 -9.83 10.22
N SER A 119 -1.75 -10.66 10.10
CA SER A 119 -0.93 -10.74 8.90
C SER A 119 -1.56 -11.64 7.84
N PHE A 120 -1.78 -11.12 6.63
CA PHE A 120 -2.04 -11.95 5.45
C PHE A 120 -0.76 -12.58 4.89
N PHE A 121 0.38 -11.91 5.13
CA PHE A 121 1.71 -12.41 4.86
C PHE A 121 2.69 -11.80 5.88
N MET A 122 3.49 -12.62 6.56
CA MET A 122 4.35 -12.15 7.66
C MET A 122 5.70 -11.63 7.18
N GLY A 123 5.99 -10.37 7.50
CA GLY A 123 7.36 -9.82 7.47
C GLY A 123 8.22 -10.28 8.64
N GLY A 124 9.55 -10.19 8.49
CA GLY A 124 10.50 -10.57 9.53
C GLY A 124 10.27 -9.84 10.86
N ASN A 125 9.84 -8.58 10.77
CA ASN A 125 9.45 -7.71 11.89
C ASN A 125 8.23 -8.19 12.70
N VAL A 126 7.39 -9.07 12.15
CA VAL A 126 6.14 -9.53 12.79
C VAL A 126 6.18 -10.99 13.25
N ARG A 127 7.04 -11.84 12.64
CA ARG A 127 7.12 -13.29 12.92
C ARG A 127 7.24 -13.63 14.42
N LYS A 128 8.06 -12.88 15.16
CA LYS A 128 8.25 -13.10 16.61
C LYS A 128 6.96 -12.87 17.40
N ALA A 129 6.20 -11.82 17.09
CA ALA A 129 4.94 -11.54 17.77
C ALA A 129 3.88 -12.62 17.52
N VAL A 130 3.84 -13.16 16.30
CA VAL A 130 2.95 -14.29 15.96
C VAL A 130 3.38 -15.56 16.71
N ALA A 131 4.67 -15.89 16.71
CA ALA A 131 5.20 -17.06 17.43
C ALA A 131 4.94 -17.02 18.94
N GLU A 132 4.89 -15.82 19.54
CA GLU A 132 4.58 -15.59 20.94
C GLU A 132 3.06 -15.48 21.24
N GLY A 133 2.18 -15.61 20.24
CA GLY A 133 0.72 -15.55 20.39
C GLY A 133 0.13 -14.13 20.47
N ARG A 134 0.96 -13.09 20.33
CA ARG A 134 0.56 -11.67 20.37
C ARG A 134 0.07 -11.13 19.02
N GLY A 135 0.25 -11.90 17.94
CA GLY A 135 -0.28 -11.61 16.61
C GLY A 135 -0.84 -12.85 15.93
N ASP A 136 -1.59 -12.63 14.85
CA ASP A 136 -2.21 -13.66 14.03
C ASP A 136 -1.59 -13.70 12.62
N ALA A 137 -1.62 -14.88 12.02
CA ALA A 137 -1.35 -15.07 10.60
C ALA A 137 -2.53 -15.79 9.97
N LEU A 138 -3.13 -15.19 8.94
CA LEU A 138 -4.20 -15.77 8.16
C LEU A 138 -3.61 -16.45 6.91
N PRO A 139 -3.65 -17.78 6.79
CA PRO A 139 -3.28 -18.44 5.54
C PRO A 139 -4.33 -18.15 4.46
N ILE A 140 -3.93 -17.45 3.41
CA ILE A 140 -4.77 -17.10 2.27
C ILE A 140 -3.90 -16.94 1.02
N PHE A 141 -4.42 -17.29 -0.16
CA PHE A 141 -3.73 -16.99 -1.41
C PHE A 141 -3.69 -15.49 -1.65
N LEU A 142 -2.56 -15.00 -2.16
CA LEU A 142 -2.35 -13.57 -2.38
C LEU A 142 -3.44 -12.93 -3.26
N SER A 143 -3.81 -13.60 -4.35
CA SER A 143 -4.89 -13.17 -5.26
C SER A 143 -6.28 -13.17 -4.62
N GLU A 144 -6.47 -13.86 -3.50
CA GLU A 144 -7.74 -13.90 -2.77
C GLU A 144 -7.79 -12.88 -1.63
N ILE A 145 -6.69 -12.26 -1.21
CA ILE A 145 -6.71 -11.23 -0.16
C ILE A 145 -7.75 -10.13 -0.43
N PRO A 146 -7.88 -9.57 -1.66
CA PRO A 146 -8.91 -8.59 -1.96
C PRO A 146 -10.34 -9.05 -1.64
N ILE A 147 -10.64 -10.35 -1.72
CA ILE A 147 -11.98 -10.90 -1.42
C ILE A 147 -12.42 -10.63 0.01
N LEU A 148 -11.47 -10.54 0.95
CA LEU A 148 -11.75 -10.26 2.35
C LEU A 148 -12.42 -8.89 2.52
N PHE A 149 -12.04 -7.92 1.70
CA PHE A 149 -12.59 -6.57 1.71
C PHE A 149 -13.86 -6.47 0.87
N TYR A 150 -13.86 -7.02 -0.35
CA TYR A 150 -15.04 -6.99 -1.23
C TYR A 150 -16.26 -7.68 -0.62
N LYS A 151 -16.05 -8.78 0.11
CA LYS A 151 -17.11 -9.49 0.84
C LYS A 151 -17.36 -8.97 2.25
N LYS A 152 -16.67 -7.89 2.66
CA LYS A 152 -16.79 -7.28 3.99
C LYS A 152 -16.53 -8.25 5.15
N ILE A 153 -15.66 -9.25 4.92
CA ILE A 153 -15.14 -10.12 5.97
C ILE A 153 -14.22 -9.30 6.89
N ILE A 154 -13.48 -8.36 6.30
CA ILE A 154 -12.72 -7.34 7.01
C ILE A 154 -13.17 -5.98 6.51
N GLU A 155 -13.63 -5.12 7.44
CA GLU A 155 -14.05 -3.75 7.16
C GLU A 155 -13.18 -2.81 8.01
N PRO A 156 -12.05 -2.30 7.48
CA PRO A 156 -11.18 -1.44 8.26
C PRO A 156 -11.85 -0.09 8.57
N THR A 157 -11.63 0.42 9.78
CA THR A 157 -11.94 1.81 10.09
C THR A 157 -10.96 2.74 9.36
N TYR A 158 -9.66 2.40 9.38
CA TYR A 158 -8.60 3.18 8.76
C TYR A 158 -7.88 2.38 7.68
N ALA A 159 -7.56 3.01 6.55
CA ALA A 159 -6.47 2.60 5.66
C ALA A 159 -5.32 3.58 5.83
N VAL A 160 -4.15 3.05 6.19
CA VAL A 160 -2.90 3.80 6.30
C VAL A 160 -2.04 3.44 5.11
N ILE A 161 -1.80 4.42 4.25
CA ILE A 161 -1.11 4.27 2.97
C ILE A 161 0.06 5.24 2.87
N GLN A 162 0.97 4.98 1.94
CA GLN A 162 2.01 5.89 1.51
C GLN A 162 1.86 6.19 0.03
N VAL A 163 2.00 7.46 -0.34
CA VAL A 163 1.79 7.92 -1.71
C VAL A 163 2.82 8.95 -2.15
N SER A 164 3.00 9.09 -3.46
CA SER A 164 3.69 10.23 -4.05
C SER A 164 2.95 11.55 -3.77
N PRO A 165 3.59 12.73 -3.91
CA PRO A 165 2.87 14.00 -3.97
C PRO A 165 1.82 14.00 -5.10
N PRO A 166 0.74 14.77 -4.98
CA PRO A 166 -0.25 14.91 -6.05
C PRO A 166 0.39 15.57 -7.28
N ASP A 167 -0.04 15.17 -8.48
CA ASP A 167 0.31 15.86 -9.71
C ASP A 167 -0.56 17.11 -9.94
N GLN A 168 -0.41 17.74 -11.11
CA GLN A 168 -1.18 18.90 -11.54
C GLN A 168 -2.70 18.66 -11.61
N HIS A 169 -3.14 17.40 -11.64
CA HIS A 169 -4.54 17.00 -11.66
C HIS A 169 -5.05 16.50 -10.30
N GLY A 170 -4.22 16.59 -9.25
CA GLY A 170 -4.57 16.17 -7.90
C GLY A 170 -4.42 14.67 -7.64
N TYR A 171 -3.80 13.91 -8.55
CA TYR A 171 -3.61 12.47 -8.37
C TYR A 171 -2.29 12.15 -7.69
N CYS A 172 -2.34 11.37 -6.61
CA CYS A 172 -1.19 10.71 -6.02
C CYS A 172 -1.06 9.28 -6.58
N SER A 173 0.11 8.68 -6.39
CA SER A 173 0.40 7.28 -6.73
C SER A 173 0.70 6.47 -5.47
N LEU A 174 0.10 5.29 -5.33
CA LEU A 174 0.45 4.25 -4.34
C LEU A 174 1.86 3.69 -4.55
N GLY A 175 2.44 3.95 -5.72
CA GLY A 175 3.84 3.73 -6.07
C GLY A 175 4.22 2.25 -6.11
N THR A 176 5.11 1.84 -5.21
CA THR A 176 5.73 0.52 -5.25
C THR A 176 4.81 -0.61 -4.81
N SER A 177 3.61 -0.36 -4.29
CA SER A 177 2.72 -1.40 -3.77
C SER A 177 1.27 -1.05 -4.06
N VAL A 178 0.67 -1.78 -5.01
CA VAL A 178 -0.75 -1.65 -5.37
C VAL A 178 -1.54 -2.83 -4.80
N ASP A 179 -1.04 -4.04 -5.06
CA ASP A 179 -1.45 -5.30 -4.47
C ASP A 179 -2.93 -5.41 -4.04
N CYS A 180 -3.21 -5.58 -2.75
CA CYS A 180 -4.54 -5.52 -2.16
C CYS A 180 -4.87 -4.13 -1.57
N VAL A 181 -3.97 -3.14 -1.67
CA VAL A 181 -4.16 -1.77 -1.13
C VAL A 181 -5.47 -1.16 -1.61
N ARG A 182 -5.78 -1.28 -2.90
CA ARG A 182 -7.04 -0.72 -3.45
C ARG A 182 -8.27 -1.29 -2.76
N ALA A 183 -8.30 -2.61 -2.56
CA ALA A 183 -9.41 -3.27 -1.90
C ALA A 183 -9.52 -2.84 -0.43
N GLY A 184 -8.41 -2.85 0.31
CA GLY A 184 -8.35 -2.40 1.70
C GLY A 184 -8.79 -0.94 1.87
N MET A 185 -8.24 -0.04 1.05
CA MET A 185 -8.49 1.39 1.09
C MET A 185 -9.93 1.76 0.70
N SER A 186 -10.46 1.19 -0.39
CA SER A 186 -11.80 1.51 -0.88
C SER A 186 -12.91 1.06 0.08
N HIS A 187 -12.62 0.06 0.92
CA HIS A 187 -13.53 -0.45 1.96
C HIS A 187 -13.24 0.12 3.34
N SER A 188 -12.30 1.07 3.46
CA SER A 188 -11.97 1.74 4.72
C SER A 188 -12.77 3.01 4.92
N LYS A 189 -13.16 3.33 6.15
CA LYS A 189 -13.95 4.55 6.46
C LYS A 189 -13.12 5.84 6.41
N ILE A 190 -11.83 5.75 6.75
CA ILE A 190 -10.89 6.87 6.84
C ILE A 190 -9.61 6.49 6.10
N ILE A 191 -9.13 7.36 5.21
CA ILE A 191 -7.86 7.18 4.49
C ILE A 191 -6.83 8.16 5.07
N VAL A 192 -5.74 7.60 5.59
CA VAL A 192 -4.61 8.35 6.16
C VAL A 192 -3.39 8.11 5.28
N ALA A 193 -2.83 9.17 4.71
CA ALA A 193 -1.73 9.09 3.78
C ALA A 193 -0.43 9.71 4.32
N GLN A 194 0.65 8.94 4.24
CA GLN A 194 2.02 9.43 4.27
C GLN A 194 2.39 9.91 2.86
N VAL A 195 2.55 11.21 2.65
CA VAL A 195 2.92 11.78 1.35
C VAL A 195 4.43 11.96 1.31
N ASN A 196 5.10 11.22 0.43
CA ASN A 196 6.56 11.13 0.36
C ASN A 196 7.05 11.42 -1.08
N PRO A 197 7.89 12.45 -1.32
CA PRO A 197 8.45 12.72 -2.64
C PRO A 197 9.35 11.60 -3.17
N ASN A 198 9.85 10.71 -2.30
CA ASN A 198 10.64 9.54 -2.70
C ASN A 198 9.77 8.35 -3.16
N MET A 199 8.45 8.43 -3.06
CA MET A 199 7.54 7.41 -3.59
C MET A 199 7.37 7.59 -5.10
N PRO A 200 7.76 6.61 -5.94
CA PRO A 200 7.63 6.74 -7.39
C PRO A 200 6.16 6.81 -7.82
N ARG A 201 5.93 7.54 -8.91
CA ARG A 201 4.65 7.59 -9.62
C ARG A 201 4.60 6.46 -10.64
N THR A 202 3.97 5.35 -10.24
CA THR A 202 3.77 4.19 -11.11
C THR A 202 2.45 4.33 -11.87
N PHE A 203 2.41 3.80 -13.09
CA PHE A 203 1.16 3.70 -13.88
C PHE A 203 0.38 2.44 -13.50
N GLY A 204 -0.87 2.36 -13.95
CA GLY A 204 -1.77 1.23 -13.66
C GLY A 204 -2.79 1.60 -12.59
N ASP A 205 -3.10 0.64 -11.72
CA ASP A 205 -4.14 0.80 -10.70
C ASP A 205 -3.62 1.54 -9.44
N GLY A 206 -2.41 2.07 -9.46
CA GLY A 206 -1.83 2.80 -8.32
C GLY A 206 -2.42 4.18 -8.05
N ILE A 207 -3.37 4.68 -8.84
CA ILE A 207 -3.83 6.07 -8.76
C ILE A 207 -4.91 6.31 -7.69
N ILE A 208 -4.80 7.43 -6.98
CA ILE A 208 -5.80 7.96 -6.04
C ILE A 208 -5.83 9.49 -6.14
N HIS A 209 -7.02 10.10 -6.18
CA HIS A 209 -7.15 11.55 -6.12
C HIS A 209 -7.07 12.05 -4.67
N ILE A 210 -6.30 13.12 -4.42
CA ILE A 210 -6.00 13.64 -3.08
C ILE A 210 -7.25 13.99 -2.25
N SER A 211 -8.35 14.38 -2.91
CA SER A 211 -9.63 14.65 -2.25
C SER A 211 -10.24 13.44 -1.53
N HIS A 212 -9.82 12.21 -1.83
CA HIS A 212 -10.28 11.01 -1.12
C HIS A 212 -9.54 10.78 0.19
N ILE A 213 -8.34 11.37 0.34
CA ILE A 213 -7.53 11.28 1.55
C ILE A 213 -8.19 12.15 2.63
N ASP A 214 -8.36 11.59 3.83
CA ASP A 214 -8.98 12.29 4.95
C ASP A 214 -7.91 13.03 5.79
N TYR A 215 -6.76 12.38 6.02
CA TYR A 215 -5.60 12.98 6.70
C TYR A 215 -4.34 12.74 5.89
N ALA A 216 -3.49 13.76 5.75
CA ALA A 216 -2.23 13.67 5.04
C ALA A 216 -1.08 14.20 5.89
N CYS A 217 0.02 13.46 5.96
CA CYS A 217 1.26 13.85 6.64
C CYS A 217 2.39 13.87 5.62
N LYS A 218 3.15 14.98 5.54
CA LYS A 218 4.32 15.05 4.64
C LYS A 218 5.53 14.43 5.33
N VAL A 219 6.24 13.58 4.61
CA VAL A 219 7.54 13.07 5.01
C VAL A 219 8.52 13.24 3.86
N ASP A 220 9.81 13.22 4.17
CA ASP A 220 10.87 13.15 3.18
C ASP A 220 11.88 12.10 3.68
N GLN A 221 11.61 10.85 3.31
CA GLN A 221 12.39 9.71 3.76
C GLN A 221 12.60 8.75 2.59
N PRO A 222 13.80 8.15 2.45
CA PRO A 222 14.01 7.11 1.46
C PRO A 222 13.08 5.92 1.72
N LEU A 223 12.64 5.26 0.65
CA LEU A 223 11.89 4.02 0.78
C LEU A 223 12.81 2.90 1.32
N PRO A 224 12.27 1.91 2.06
CA PRO A 224 13.01 0.70 2.39
C PRO A 224 13.62 0.08 1.14
N THR A 225 14.92 -0.22 1.20
CA THR A 225 15.63 -0.86 0.09
C THR A 225 16.04 -2.28 0.43
N HIS A 226 15.94 -3.17 -0.54
CA HIS A 226 16.51 -4.51 -0.45
C HIS A 226 17.51 -4.70 -1.60
N GLY A 227 18.74 -5.07 -1.25
CA GLY A 227 19.79 -5.40 -2.21
C GLY A 227 20.08 -6.89 -2.18
N GLY A 228 20.22 -7.51 -3.36
CA GLY A 228 20.68 -8.88 -3.49
C GLY A 228 22.17 -8.98 -3.14
N GLN A 229 22.57 -10.09 -2.50
CA GLN A 229 23.98 -10.47 -2.47
C GLN A 229 24.37 -11.05 -3.84
N PRO A 230 25.64 -10.92 -4.26
CA PRO A 230 26.12 -11.62 -5.44
C PRO A 230 25.80 -13.12 -5.33
N PRO A 231 25.29 -13.76 -6.39
CA PRO A 231 24.94 -15.17 -6.33
C PRO A 231 26.19 -16.01 -6.10
N THR A 232 26.05 -17.02 -5.25
CA THR A 232 27.05 -18.08 -5.04
C THR A 232 27.22 -18.92 -6.31
N GLU A 233 28.28 -19.73 -6.37
CA GLU A 233 28.50 -20.62 -7.52
C GLU A 233 27.35 -21.62 -7.73
N VAL A 234 26.74 -22.10 -6.64
CA VAL A 234 25.56 -22.99 -6.74
C VAL A 234 24.38 -22.26 -7.39
N GLU A 235 24.11 -21.03 -6.96
CA GLU A 235 23.00 -20.22 -7.49
C GLU A 235 23.25 -19.82 -8.94
N LYS A 236 24.49 -19.52 -9.33
CA LYS A 236 24.87 -19.31 -10.73
C LYS A 236 24.62 -20.54 -11.59
N GLN A 237 24.96 -21.74 -11.10
CA GLN A 237 24.68 -22.98 -11.83
C GLN A 237 23.17 -23.22 -11.97
N ILE A 238 22.38 -22.96 -10.92
CA ILE A 238 20.91 -23.01 -10.99
C ILE A 238 20.39 -22.03 -12.04
N GLY A 239 20.86 -20.77 -11.99
CA GLY A 239 20.48 -19.72 -12.93
C GLY A 239 20.76 -20.09 -14.38
N LYS A 240 21.97 -20.59 -14.65
CA LYS A 240 22.39 -21.08 -15.96
C LYS A 240 21.52 -22.23 -16.45
N ASN A 241 21.27 -23.23 -15.61
CA ASN A 241 20.46 -24.38 -15.98
C ASN A 241 19.02 -23.99 -16.34
N ILE A 242 18.42 -23.05 -15.61
CA ILE A 242 17.07 -22.56 -15.91
C ILE A 242 17.08 -21.76 -17.21
N ALA A 243 18.00 -20.80 -17.35
CA ALA A 243 18.07 -19.95 -18.53
C ALA A 243 18.33 -20.75 -19.82
N GLU A 244 19.28 -21.68 -19.83
CA GLU A 244 19.68 -22.39 -21.05
C GLU A 244 18.73 -23.52 -21.46
N ASN A 245 18.07 -24.17 -20.49
CA ASN A 245 17.31 -25.39 -20.78
C ASN A 245 15.79 -25.19 -20.73
N LEU A 246 15.30 -24.12 -20.11
CA LEU A 246 13.87 -23.95 -19.86
C LEU A 246 13.29 -22.69 -20.48
N VAL A 247 14.03 -21.57 -20.52
CA VAL A 247 13.48 -20.30 -20.99
C VAL A 247 13.62 -20.19 -22.50
N GLU A 248 12.50 -19.99 -23.20
CA GLU A 248 12.49 -19.75 -24.65
C GLU A 248 12.45 -18.26 -25.01
N ASP A 249 12.89 -17.92 -26.22
CA ASP A 249 12.66 -16.58 -26.81
C ASP A 249 11.15 -16.28 -26.85
N GLY A 250 10.76 -15.10 -26.39
CA GLY A 250 9.34 -14.70 -26.30
C GLY A 250 8.63 -15.15 -25.01
N ALA A 251 9.31 -15.85 -24.10
CA ALA A 251 8.75 -16.27 -22.82
C ALA A 251 8.26 -15.08 -21.97
N THR A 252 7.15 -15.25 -21.23
CA THR A 252 6.66 -14.27 -20.27
C THR A 252 6.98 -14.72 -18.85
N LEU A 253 7.89 -14.01 -18.21
CA LEU A 253 8.50 -14.40 -16.96
C LEU A 253 7.71 -13.89 -15.74
N GLN A 254 7.61 -14.75 -14.74
CA GLN A 254 7.26 -14.43 -13.36
C GLN A 254 8.39 -14.94 -12.48
N MET A 255 8.83 -14.12 -11.53
CA MET A 255 9.89 -14.47 -10.61
C MET A 255 9.77 -13.68 -9.31
N GLY A 256 10.41 -14.22 -8.26
CA GLY A 256 10.54 -13.53 -6.98
C GLY A 256 11.79 -12.66 -6.90
N ILE A 257 12.14 -12.29 -5.69
CA ILE A 257 13.41 -11.63 -5.34
C ILE A 257 14.40 -12.63 -4.76
N GLY A 258 15.69 -12.29 -4.82
CA GLY A 258 16.77 -13.04 -4.18
C GLY A 258 17.83 -13.54 -5.17
N SER A 259 18.85 -14.17 -4.62
CA SER A 259 20.06 -14.60 -5.34
C SER A 259 19.78 -15.56 -6.50
N ILE A 260 18.81 -16.48 -6.36
CA ILE A 260 18.46 -17.42 -7.44
C ILE A 260 17.76 -16.70 -8.61
N PRO A 261 16.65 -15.96 -8.43
CA PRO A 261 16.07 -15.14 -9.50
C PRO A 261 17.08 -14.19 -10.17
N ASP A 262 17.92 -13.53 -9.39
CA ASP A 262 18.96 -12.63 -9.91
C ASP A 262 19.98 -13.38 -10.78
N ALA A 263 20.38 -14.59 -10.38
CA ALA A 263 21.26 -15.45 -11.18
C ALA A 263 20.62 -15.91 -12.49
N VAL A 264 19.32 -16.24 -12.49
CA VAL A 264 18.59 -16.56 -13.71
C VAL A 264 18.59 -15.37 -14.66
N LEU A 265 18.19 -14.19 -14.17
CA LEU A 265 18.15 -12.95 -14.96
C LEU A 265 19.50 -12.60 -15.60
N ALA A 266 20.60 -12.77 -14.85
CA ALA A 266 21.95 -12.54 -15.35
C ALA A 266 22.33 -13.45 -16.54
N CYS A 267 21.73 -14.63 -16.64
CA CYS A 267 21.95 -15.60 -17.72
C CYS A 267 21.01 -15.41 -18.92
N LEU A 268 20.00 -14.53 -18.84
CA LEU A 268 19.02 -14.31 -19.92
C LEU A 268 19.44 -13.25 -20.95
N HIS A 269 20.69 -12.78 -20.93
CA HIS A 269 21.14 -11.64 -21.73
C HIS A 269 21.19 -11.87 -23.25
N ASP A 270 21.13 -13.12 -23.71
CA ASP A 270 21.08 -13.48 -25.14
C ASP A 270 19.66 -13.80 -25.64
N HIS A 271 18.66 -13.83 -24.74
CA HIS A 271 17.27 -14.10 -25.10
C HIS A 271 16.61 -12.88 -25.73
N LYS A 272 15.58 -13.12 -26.53
CA LYS A 272 14.87 -12.12 -27.31
C LYS A 272 13.39 -12.10 -26.97
N ASP A 273 12.81 -10.91 -27.08
CA ASP A 273 11.36 -10.69 -27.00
C ASP A 273 10.69 -11.15 -25.70
N LEU A 274 11.45 -11.25 -24.61
CA LEU A 274 10.94 -11.63 -23.30
C LEU A 274 9.84 -10.67 -22.83
N GLY A 275 8.88 -11.22 -22.09
CA GLY A 275 7.84 -10.48 -21.40
C GLY A 275 7.96 -10.60 -19.88
N ILE A 276 7.38 -9.64 -19.16
CA ILE A 276 7.28 -9.66 -17.70
C ILE A 276 5.81 -9.51 -17.30
N HIS A 277 5.30 -10.52 -16.60
CA HIS A 277 4.04 -10.48 -15.88
C HIS A 277 4.29 -11.18 -14.55
N SER A 278 4.60 -10.39 -13.52
CA SER A 278 5.07 -10.92 -12.26
C SER A 278 4.37 -10.28 -11.08
N GLU A 279 4.23 -11.01 -9.98
CA GLU A 279 3.79 -10.46 -8.71
C GLU A 279 4.68 -9.28 -8.29
N MET A 280 6.00 -9.49 -8.35
CA MET A 280 7.03 -8.48 -8.16
C MET A 280 8.23 -8.75 -9.08
N PHE A 281 9.11 -7.77 -9.27
CA PHE A 281 10.37 -7.97 -9.99
C PHE A 281 11.51 -7.17 -9.35
N ALA A 282 12.74 -7.62 -9.60
CA ALA A 282 13.97 -7.04 -9.05
C ALA A 282 14.77 -6.27 -10.11
N GLY A 283 15.90 -5.71 -9.69
CA GLY A 283 16.79 -4.90 -10.54
C GLY A 283 17.29 -5.62 -11.79
N GLY A 284 17.46 -6.95 -11.79
CA GLY A 284 17.95 -7.67 -12.97
C GLY A 284 17.04 -7.55 -14.21
N VAL A 285 15.74 -7.23 -14.02
CA VAL A 285 14.84 -6.91 -15.14
C VAL A 285 15.28 -5.63 -15.86
N ILE A 286 15.79 -4.63 -15.13
CA ILE A 286 16.26 -3.35 -15.69
C ILE A 286 17.41 -3.61 -16.65
N ASP A 287 18.34 -4.48 -16.29
CA ASP A 287 19.49 -4.84 -17.14
C ASP A 287 19.04 -5.51 -18.44
N LEU A 288 18.07 -6.43 -18.38
CA LEU A 288 17.51 -7.08 -19.55
C LEU A 288 16.70 -6.12 -20.44
N VAL A 289 16.01 -5.14 -19.85
CA VAL A 289 15.33 -4.07 -20.59
C VAL A 289 16.35 -3.21 -21.33
N ASN A 290 17.41 -2.77 -20.65
CA ASN A 290 18.47 -1.93 -21.24
C ASN A 290 19.21 -2.65 -22.38
N ARG A 291 19.30 -3.98 -22.33
CA ARG A 291 19.88 -4.82 -23.39
C ARG A 291 18.91 -5.10 -24.54
N GLY A 292 17.62 -4.78 -24.40
CA GLY A 292 16.59 -5.08 -25.40
C GLY A 292 16.07 -6.51 -25.37
N CYS A 293 16.43 -7.31 -24.35
CA CYS A 293 15.92 -8.69 -24.19
C CYS A 293 14.44 -8.69 -23.81
N VAL A 294 14.03 -7.77 -22.91
CA VAL A 294 12.64 -7.62 -22.48
C VAL A 294 11.93 -6.56 -23.31
N THR A 295 11.04 -7.00 -24.21
CA THR A 295 10.25 -6.12 -25.09
C THR A 295 8.77 -6.17 -24.77
N ASN A 296 8.30 -7.22 -24.10
CA ASN A 296 6.88 -7.50 -23.87
C ASN A 296 6.05 -7.67 -25.16
N ASN A 297 6.68 -7.85 -26.33
CA ASN A 297 5.99 -7.87 -27.63
C ASN A 297 5.24 -9.18 -27.92
N LYS A 298 5.62 -10.27 -27.25
CA LYS A 298 4.99 -11.59 -27.43
C LYS A 298 3.90 -11.89 -26.39
N LYS A 299 3.74 -11.02 -25.39
CA LYS A 299 2.65 -11.14 -24.41
C LYS A 299 1.28 -11.05 -25.10
N LYS A 300 0.34 -11.89 -24.63
CA LYS A 300 -1.06 -11.90 -25.10
C LYS A 300 -1.89 -10.74 -24.52
N ILE A 301 -1.57 -10.32 -23.31
CA ILE A 301 -2.20 -9.21 -22.58
C ILE A 301 -1.11 -8.23 -22.16
N HIS A 302 -1.44 -6.93 -22.00
CA HIS A 302 -0.46 -5.90 -21.67
C HIS A 302 0.79 -5.94 -22.56
N LYS A 303 0.58 -6.10 -23.87
CA LYS A 303 1.66 -6.14 -24.86
C LYS A 303 2.44 -4.83 -24.84
N GLY A 304 3.76 -4.91 -24.83
CA GLY A 304 4.64 -3.76 -24.74
C GLY A 304 4.71 -3.14 -23.34
N ARG A 305 4.19 -3.80 -22.30
CA ARG A 305 4.22 -3.32 -20.90
C ARG A 305 4.72 -4.41 -19.95
N ILE A 306 5.58 -4.03 -19.01
CA ILE A 306 5.91 -4.81 -17.81
C ILE A 306 4.71 -4.71 -16.86
N VAL A 307 4.27 -5.84 -16.32
CA VAL A 307 3.20 -5.89 -15.32
C VAL A 307 3.75 -6.37 -13.98
N GLY A 308 3.50 -5.59 -12.93
CA GLY A 308 3.84 -5.86 -11.52
C GLY A 308 2.63 -5.65 -10.60
N SER A 309 2.70 -6.11 -9.34
CA SER A 309 1.68 -5.80 -8.32
C SER A 309 2.26 -5.08 -7.09
N PHE A 310 3.49 -5.44 -6.69
CA PHE A 310 4.29 -4.67 -5.75
C PHE A 310 5.80 -4.83 -6.04
N LEU A 311 6.64 -3.99 -5.42
CA LEU A 311 8.09 -3.91 -5.63
C LEU A 311 8.82 -3.71 -4.30
N ILE A 312 9.96 -4.37 -4.16
CA ILE A 312 10.95 -4.13 -3.11
C ILE A 312 12.31 -4.29 -3.78
N GLY A 313 13.15 -3.28 -3.71
CA GLY A 313 14.44 -3.32 -4.38
C GLY A 313 15.35 -2.16 -4.01
N THR A 314 16.29 -1.83 -4.88
CA THR A 314 17.21 -0.70 -4.71
C THR A 314 16.60 0.60 -5.25
N GLN A 315 17.25 1.73 -4.97
CA GLN A 315 16.83 3.02 -5.53
C GLN A 315 16.75 3.00 -7.06
N ALA A 316 17.65 2.28 -7.74
CA ALA A 316 17.61 2.14 -9.21
C ALA A 316 16.31 1.52 -9.72
N LEU A 317 15.69 0.60 -8.96
CA LEU A 317 14.38 0.06 -9.30
C LEU A 317 13.28 1.10 -9.13
N TYR A 318 13.34 1.88 -8.04
CA TYR A 318 12.36 2.94 -7.79
C TYR A 318 12.44 4.06 -8.84
N ASP A 319 13.65 4.45 -9.23
CA ASP A 319 13.89 5.42 -10.31
C ASP A 319 13.42 4.88 -11.66
N PHE A 320 13.63 3.59 -11.94
CA PHE A 320 13.21 2.97 -13.20
C PHE A 320 11.70 2.93 -13.38
N VAL A 321 10.93 2.75 -12.30
CA VAL A 321 9.46 2.68 -12.36
C VAL A 321 8.78 4.03 -12.22
N ASP A 322 9.49 5.06 -11.74
CA ASP A 322 8.96 6.41 -11.62
C ASP A 322 8.62 7.01 -12.99
N ASN A 323 7.36 7.40 -13.18
CA ASN A 323 6.87 8.01 -14.41
C ASN A 323 7.21 7.23 -15.69
N ASN A 324 7.37 5.91 -15.59
CA ASN A 324 7.71 5.06 -16.71
C ASN A 324 6.48 4.31 -17.25
N PRO A 325 5.88 4.73 -18.38
CA PRO A 325 4.69 4.06 -18.93
C PRO A 325 5.00 2.65 -19.43
N PHE A 326 6.26 2.23 -19.54
CA PHE A 326 6.60 0.84 -19.83
C PHE A 326 6.24 -0.12 -18.68
N VAL A 327 5.97 0.40 -17.49
CA VAL A 327 5.63 -0.39 -16.29
C VAL A 327 4.22 -0.06 -15.82
N GLU A 328 3.41 -1.10 -15.60
CA GLU A 328 2.07 -1.01 -15.02
C GLU A 328 2.01 -1.81 -13.72
N MET A 329 1.68 -1.13 -12.63
CA MET A 329 1.45 -1.71 -11.31
C MET A 329 -0.06 -1.91 -11.10
N LEU A 330 -0.48 -3.17 -11.00
CA LEU A 330 -1.89 -3.57 -11.02
C LEU A 330 -2.27 -4.33 -9.74
N VAL A 331 -3.58 -4.40 -9.48
CA VAL A 331 -4.13 -5.14 -8.34
C VAL A 331 -3.80 -6.63 -8.39
N VAL A 332 -3.63 -7.23 -7.21
CA VAL A 332 -3.08 -8.59 -7.11
C VAL A 332 -4.06 -9.69 -7.49
N ASP A 333 -5.36 -9.45 -7.35
CA ASP A 333 -6.43 -10.31 -7.86
C ASP A 333 -6.52 -10.29 -9.40
N TYR A 334 -5.80 -9.38 -10.07
CA TYR A 334 -5.54 -9.43 -11.51
C TYR A 334 -4.22 -10.14 -11.81
N VAL A 335 -3.11 -9.63 -11.27
CA VAL A 335 -1.76 -10.10 -11.60
C VAL A 335 -1.57 -11.57 -11.26
N ASN A 336 -2.05 -12.00 -10.09
CA ASN A 336 -1.93 -13.37 -9.58
C ASN A 336 -3.19 -14.22 -9.84
N SER A 337 -4.09 -13.79 -10.73
CA SER A 337 -5.23 -14.62 -11.15
C SER A 337 -4.75 -15.72 -12.08
N THR A 338 -5.00 -16.98 -11.75
CA THR A 338 -4.64 -18.12 -12.63
C THR A 338 -5.36 -18.07 -13.98
N SER A 339 -6.53 -17.44 -14.07
CA SER A 339 -7.27 -17.24 -15.33
C SER A 339 -6.66 -16.19 -16.26
N LYS A 340 -5.81 -15.30 -15.72
CA LYS A 340 -5.18 -14.19 -16.44
C LYS A 340 -3.65 -14.25 -16.43
N CYS A 341 -3.08 -15.13 -15.61
CA CYS A 341 -1.65 -15.38 -15.53
C CYS A 341 -1.20 -15.95 -16.88
N VAL A 342 -0.31 -15.24 -17.55
CA VAL A 342 0.19 -15.56 -18.89
C VAL A 342 1.65 -16.02 -18.86
N VAL A 343 2.09 -16.58 -17.74
CA VAL A 343 3.47 -17.08 -17.60
C VAL A 343 3.70 -18.21 -18.60
N THR A 344 4.75 -18.07 -19.37
CA THR A 344 5.24 -19.09 -20.29
C THR A 344 6.72 -19.28 -20.02
N ILE A 345 7.14 -20.53 -19.98
CA ILE A 345 8.53 -20.95 -19.82
C ILE A 345 9.00 -21.36 -21.20
#